data_AF-A0A535SKQ3-F1
#
_entry.id   AF-A0A535SKQ3-F1
#
_cell.length_a   1.000
_cell.length_b   1.000
_cell.length_c   1.000
_cell.angle_alpha   90.00
_cell.angle_beta   90.00
_cell.angle_gamma   90.00
#
_symmetry.space_group_name_H-M   'P 1'
#
loop_
_entity.id
_entity.type
_entity.pdbx_description
1 polymer ?
#
loop_
_entity_poly.entity_id
_entity_poly.type
_entity_poly.pdbx_seq_one_letter_code
_entity_poly.pdbx_strand_id
1 'polypeptide(L)'
;MPWVHYSRIPDLRFTFDEAATFLNGIMGFHLSADDIAALENRTEGWIAGLQLAALSMQGRKDLAGFVSAFAGSHRYIVDYLTEEVLRQQPEHVRTFLLQTSILDRLNGSLCDAVTGQARSQEMLEQLEQANLFLIPLDDERSWYRYHHLFADALRFRLNQTYPDLPLLLHQRASAWFENSGLMPEAINHALAAKDFERAATLIEPILYQLFSHGTHTTVRHWLQALPEEVLFTRPSLCLQYAWAFMYVGEIVSCQRPLEVAERAWRAEGNLNRLGEVYIFQSNIALVQGDAMRARDYAQQALPLLSEHDLINRCNYATYTGASYLLLGDTRCKDDAVARVLGVEADGFMYLVVISTNGVMVRFKLIHDLSSDRRTQCVWTAVKTHVTIRMLHNVTKFWRGS
;
A
#
# COMPACT_ATOMS: atom_id res chain seq x y z
N MET A 1 6.67 3.44 -15.13
CA MET A 1 7.21 2.12 -15.48
C MET A 1 7.01 1.18 -14.31
N PRO A 2 6.15 0.16 -14.40
CA PRO A 2 5.98 -0.82 -13.33
C PRO A 2 7.10 -1.85 -13.45
N TRP A 3 8.06 -1.79 -12.53
CA TRP A 3 9.18 -2.71 -12.48
C TRP A 3 8.65 -4.12 -12.16
N VAL A 4 8.77 -4.96 -13.18
CA VAL A 4 8.65 -6.41 -13.12
C VAL A 4 9.45 -6.92 -11.94
N HIS A 5 8.83 -7.76 -11.12
CA HIS A 5 9.45 -8.58 -10.09
C HIS A 5 10.78 -9.17 -10.59
N TYR A 6 11.91 -8.55 -10.23
CA TYR A 6 13.18 -9.24 -10.30
C TYR A 6 13.23 -10.21 -9.12
N SER A 7 12.98 -11.47 -9.47
CA SER A 7 13.08 -12.61 -8.58
C SER A 7 14.49 -12.71 -7.99
N ARG A 8 14.53 -12.69 -6.66
CA ARG A 8 15.28 -13.61 -5.79
C ARG A 8 16.70 -13.97 -6.27
N ILE A 9 17.69 -13.25 -5.76
CA ILE A 9 18.87 -13.96 -5.26
C ILE A 9 18.30 -14.97 -4.24
N PRO A 10 18.53 -16.30 -4.39
CA PRO A 10 18.09 -17.22 -3.37
C PRO A 10 18.82 -16.82 -2.09
N ASP A 11 18.06 -16.30 -1.12
CA ASP A 11 18.57 -16.07 0.23
C ASP A 11 19.38 -17.31 0.62
N LEU A 12 20.61 -17.12 1.10
CA LEU A 12 21.52 -18.15 1.60
C LEU A 12 20.81 -18.95 2.70
N ARG A 13 20.03 -19.94 2.26
CA ARG A 13 19.12 -20.74 3.05
C ARG A 13 19.62 -22.16 2.96
N PHE A 14 20.13 -22.65 4.08
CA PHE A 14 20.44 -24.06 4.20
C PHE A 14 19.16 -24.87 4.08
N THR A 15 19.26 -25.91 3.27
CA THR A 15 18.39 -27.08 3.36
C THR A 15 18.55 -27.75 4.71
N PHE A 16 17.58 -28.59 5.11
CA PHE A 16 17.67 -29.35 6.35
C PHE A 16 19.00 -30.11 6.50
N ASP A 17 19.48 -30.74 5.42
CA ASP A 17 20.74 -31.50 5.41
C ASP A 17 21.96 -30.58 5.61
N GLU A 18 21.96 -29.40 5.01
CA GLU A 18 23.02 -28.40 5.21
C GLU A 18 22.97 -27.80 6.62
N ALA A 19 21.78 -27.55 7.16
CA ALA A 19 21.60 -27.08 8.53
C ALA A 19 22.07 -28.13 9.55
N ALA A 20 21.75 -29.41 9.32
CA ALA A 20 22.24 -30.51 10.13
C ALA A 20 23.76 -30.66 10.06
N THR A 21 24.33 -30.57 8.86
CA THR A 21 25.78 -30.62 8.64
C THR A 21 26.48 -29.46 9.31
N PHE A 22 25.92 -28.26 9.23
CA PHE A 22 26.46 -27.08 9.88
C PHE A 22 26.41 -27.16 11.40
N LEU A 23 25.24 -27.48 11.97
CA LEU A 23 25.03 -27.50 13.42
C LEU A 23 25.77 -28.67 14.09
N ASN A 24 25.66 -29.88 13.55
CA ASN A 24 26.26 -31.05 14.17
C ASN A 24 27.69 -31.31 13.68
N GLY A 25 27.98 -31.09 12.40
CA GLY A 25 29.29 -31.36 11.81
C GLY A 25 30.30 -30.24 12.03
N ILE A 26 29.96 -29.00 11.67
CA ILE A 26 30.90 -27.85 11.74
C ILE A 26 30.95 -27.27 13.15
N MET A 27 29.79 -27.02 13.76
CA MET A 27 29.69 -26.41 15.08
C MET A 27 29.80 -27.43 16.23
N GLY A 28 29.76 -28.73 15.92
CA GLY A 28 30.00 -29.82 16.87
C GLY A 28 28.86 -30.07 17.86
N PHE A 29 27.65 -29.55 17.60
CA PHE A 29 26.49 -29.88 18.42
C PHE A 29 26.03 -31.32 18.16
N HIS A 30 25.24 -31.90 19.07
CA HIS A 30 24.68 -33.26 18.91
C HIS A 30 23.15 -33.16 19.01
N LEU A 31 22.58 -32.27 18.19
CA LEU A 31 21.15 -31.97 18.18
C LEU A 31 20.38 -33.09 17.48
N SER A 32 19.16 -33.34 17.96
CA SER A 32 18.23 -34.26 17.33
C SER A 32 17.71 -33.70 16.00
N ALA A 33 17.17 -34.57 15.14
CA ALA A 33 16.54 -34.14 13.89
C ALA A 33 15.37 -33.17 14.14
N ASP A 34 14.61 -33.38 15.22
CA ASP A 34 13.49 -32.52 15.61
C ASP A 34 13.97 -31.13 16.05
N ASP A 35 15.09 -31.06 16.79
CA ASP A 35 15.70 -29.80 17.20
C ASP A 35 16.24 -29.00 16.00
N ILE A 36 16.87 -29.70 15.04
CA ILE A 36 17.37 -29.08 13.81
C ILE A 36 16.20 -28.57 12.96
N ALA A 37 15.13 -29.35 12.82
CA ALA A 37 13.92 -28.93 12.09
C ALA A 37 13.25 -27.72 12.76
N ALA A 38 13.23 -27.67 14.10
CA ALA A 38 12.71 -26.52 14.83
C ALA A 38 13.54 -25.25 14.60
N LEU A 39 14.87 -25.36 14.63
CA LEU A 39 15.78 -24.25 14.33
C LEU A 39 15.69 -23.81 12.86
N GLU A 40 15.62 -24.74 11.92
CA GLU A 40 15.49 -24.47 10.49
C GLU A 40 14.16 -23.78 10.17
N ASN A 41 13.03 -24.32 10.65
CA ASN A 41 11.73 -23.66 10.47
C ASN A 41 11.71 -22.26 11.07
N ARG A 42 12.33 -22.06 12.23
CA ARG A 42 12.31 -20.77 12.92
C ARG A 42 13.21 -19.71 12.29
N THR A 43 14.35 -20.14 11.78
CA THR A 43 15.30 -19.28 11.07
C THR A 43 14.98 -19.19 9.58
N GLU A 44 13.94 -19.90 9.13
CA GLU A 44 13.60 -20.11 7.73
C GLU A 44 14.82 -20.58 6.92
N GLY A 45 15.62 -21.48 7.51
CA GLY A 45 16.88 -22.03 6.98
C GLY A 45 18.00 -21.01 6.80
N TRP A 46 17.82 -19.76 7.24
CA TRP A 46 18.82 -18.72 7.05
C TRP A 46 20.11 -19.05 7.80
N ILE A 47 21.23 -19.12 7.06
CA ILE A 47 22.53 -19.53 7.61
C ILE A 47 22.93 -18.68 8.80
N ALA A 48 22.73 -17.36 8.72
CA ALA A 48 23.08 -16.47 9.81
C ALA A 48 22.15 -16.66 11.03
N GLY A 49 20.88 -17.01 10.83
CA GLY A 49 19.95 -17.36 11.91
C GLY A 49 20.33 -18.66 12.60
N LEU A 50 20.74 -19.67 11.82
CA LEU A 50 21.29 -20.92 12.32
C LEU A 50 22.63 -20.71 13.03
N GLN A 51 23.49 -19.83 12.51
CA GLN A 51 24.74 -19.44 13.14
C GLN A 51 24.50 -18.69 14.46
N LEU A 52 23.46 -17.86 14.51
CA LEU A 52 23.00 -17.19 15.73
C LEU A 52 22.53 -18.19 16.79
N ALA A 53 21.71 -19.16 16.39
CA ALA A 53 21.29 -20.24 17.27
C ALA A 53 22.50 -21.04 17.77
N ALA A 54 23.42 -21.39 16.86
CA ALA A 54 24.65 -22.11 17.16
C ALA A 54 25.51 -21.38 18.19
N LEU A 55 25.82 -20.10 17.97
CA LEU A 55 26.61 -19.31 18.91
C LEU A 55 25.91 -19.16 20.27
N SER A 56 24.57 -19.02 20.28
CA SER A 56 23.78 -18.95 21.53
C SER A 56 23.78 -20.26 22.34
N MET A 57 24.02 -21.39 21.68
CA MET A 57 24.11 -22.73 22.28
C MET A 57 25.50 -23.04 22.84
N GLN A 58 26.56 -22.34 22.40
CA GLN A 58 27.91 -22.59 22.88
C GLN A 58 28.03 -22.36 24.40
N GLY A 59 28.61 -23.32 25.12
CA GLY A 59 28.80 -23.26 26.58
C GLY A 59 27.57 -23.58 27.42
N ARG A 60 26.40 -23.88 26.83
CA ARG A 60 25.20 -24.32 27.56
C ARG A 60 25.19 -25.83 27.77
N LYS A 61 24.71 -26.27 28.94
CA LYS A 61 24.50 -27.70 29.26
C LYS A 61 23.16 -28.25 28.78
N ASP A 62 22.13 -27.40 28.68
CA ASP A 62 20.79 -27.76 28.24
C ASP A 62 20.51 -27.16 26.86
N LEU A 63 20.80 -27.94 25.82
CA LEU A 63 20.61 -27.57 24.42
C LEU A 63 19.15 -27.74 23.99
N ALA A 64 18.49 -28.84 24.39
CA ALA A 64 17.10 -29.11 24.01
C ALA A 64 16.12 -28.10 24.62
N GLY A 65 16.31 -27.71 25.88
CA GLY A 65 15.53 -26.64 26.52
C GLY A 65 15.74 -25.29 25.84
N PHE A 66 16.97 -24.99 25.38
CA PHE A 66 17.25 -23.79 24.60
C PHE A 66 16.54 -23.82 23.24
N VAL A 67 16.64 -24.93 22.49
CA VAL A 67 16.00 -25.05 21.17
C VAL A 67 14.49 -24.90 21.30
N SER A 68 13.85 -25.55 22.28
CA SER A 68 12.42 -25.38 22.54
C SER A 68 12.04 -23.93 22.87
N ALA A 69 12.85 -23.24 23.68
CA ALA A 69 12.63 -21.84 24.03
C ALA A 69 12.88 -20.87 22.85
N PHE A 70 13.90 -21.14 22.03
CA PHE A 70 14.26 -20.39 20.83
C PHE A 70 13.22 -20.56 19.72
N ALA A 71 12.71 -21.80 19.54
CA ALA A 71 11.62 -22.10 18.64
C ALA A 71 10.28 -21.47 19.10
N GLY A 72 10.07 -21.37 20.41
CA GLY A 72 8.81 -20.88 21.00
C GLY A 72 8.71 -19.37 21.22
N SER A 73 9.80 -18.60 21.16
CA SER A 73 9.78 -17.19 21.61
C SER A 73 10.60 -16.26 20.71
N HIS A 74 9.95 -15.19 20.20
CA HIS A 74 10.62 -14.05 19.54
C HIS A 74 11.66 -13.37 20.44
N ARG A 75 11.56 -13.56 21.76
CA ARG A 75 12.38 -12.87 22.75
C ARG A 75 13.83 -13.36 22.76
N TYR A 76 14.09 -14.64 22.52
CA TYR A 76 15.47 -15.18 22.57
C TYR A 76 16.37 -14.70 21.43
N ILE A 77 15.85 -14.63 20.20
CA ILE A 77 16.60 -14.11 19.04
C ILE A 77 16.91 -12.62 19.26
N VAL A 78 15.92 -11.87 19.74
CA VAL A 78 16.03 -10.44 20.05
C VAL A 78 17.05 -10.22 21.18
N ASP A 79 16.95 -10.97 22.27
CA ASP A 79 17.84 -10.84 23.44
C ASP A 79 19.29 -11.14 23.05
N TYR A 80 19.56 -12.20 22.28
CA TYR A 80 20.93 -12.49 21.83
C TYR A 80 21.45 -11.46 20.81
N LEU A 81 20.69 -11.11 19.77
CA LEU A 81 21.11 -10.08 18.80
C LEU A 81 21.44 -8.76 19.50
N THR A 82 20.65 -8.44 20.53
CA THR A 82 20.84 -7.24 21.32
C THR A 82 22.02 -7.34 22.28
N GLU A 83 22.24 -8.48 22.92
CA GLU A 83 23.26 -8.64 23.96
C GLU A 83 24.63 -8.98 23.40
N GLU A 84 24.72 -9.76 22.32
CA GLU A 84 26.01 -10.25 21.80
C GLU A 84 26.49 -9.40 20.62
N VAL A 85 25.65 -9.16 19.61
CA VAL A 85 26.07 -8.42 18.41
C VAL A 85 26.15 -6.92 18.69
N LEU A 86 25.11 -6.32 19.28
CA LEU A 86 25.07 -4.87 19.51
C LEU A 86 26.00 -4.39 20.62
N ARG A 87 26.22 -5.18 21.68
CA ARG A 87 27.15 -4.76 22.75
C ARG A 87 28.60 -4.77 22.33
N GLN A 88 28.98 -5.64 21.38
CA GLN A 88 30.33 -5.68 20.83
C GLN A 88 30.61 -4.50 19.88
N GLN A 89 29.58 -3.79 19.41
CA GLN A 89 29.76 -2.63 18.54
C GLN A 89 30.20 -1.38 19.31
N PRO A 90 31.05 -0.54 18.70
CA PRO A 90 31.28 0.82 19.19
C PRO A 90 29.96 1.59 19.36
N GLU A 91 29.91 2.49 20.35
CA GLU A 91 28.69 3.24 20.69
C GLU A 91 28.08 3.99 19.50
N HIS A 92 28.91 4.58 18.65
CA HIS A 92 28.44 5.30 17.46
C HIS A 92 27.76 4.36 16.43
N VAL A 93 28.32 3.17 16.19
CA VAL A 93 27.73 2.15 15.31
C VAL A 93 26.41 1.63 15.89
N ARG A 94 26.39 1.33 17.20
CA ARG A 94 25.17 0.88 17.89
C ARG A 94 24.05 1.93 17.78
N THR A 95 24.39 3.20 17.95
CA THR A 95 23.44 4.31 17.87
C THR A 95 22.88 4.43 16.45
N PHE A 96 23.76 4.35 15.45
CA PHE A 96 23.37 4.36 14.04
C PHE A 96 22.38 3.23 13.73
N LEU A 97 22.73 1.98 14.04
CA LEU A 97 21.87 0.80 13.81
C LEU A 97 20.48 0.95 14.45
N LEU A 98 20.42 1.45 15.70
CA LEU A 98 19.15 1.67 16.38
C LEU A 98 18.32 2.76 15.69
N GLN A 99 18.92 3.90 15.35
CA GLN A 99 18.21 5.03 14.75
C GLN A 99 17.71 4.76 13.33
N THR A 100 18.43 3.97 12.55
CA THR A 100 18.05 3.63 11.17
C THR A 100 17.14 2.41 11.08
N SER A 101 16.94 1.68 12.19
CA SER A 101 16.11 0.46 12.22
C SER A 101 14.65 0.68 11.83
N ILE A 102 14.14 1.90 11.95
CA ILE A 102 12.77 2.26 11.56
C ILE A 102 12.56 2.26 10.03
N LEU A 103 13.63 2.16 9.25
CA LEU A 103 13.61 2.23 7.78
C LEU A 103 13.53 0.82 7.19
N ASP A 104 12.67 0.63 6.19
CA ASP A 104 12.61 -0.63 5.43
C ASP A 104 13.70 -0.72 4.35
N ARG A 105 14.15 0.44 3.86
CA ARG A 105 15.27 0.58 2.93
C ARG A 105 16.13 1.76 3.36
N LEU A 106 17.43 1.64 3.18
CA LEU A 106 18.44 2.57 3.66
C LEU A 106 19.29 3.05 2.48
N ASN A 107 19.62 4.33 2.46
CA ASN A 107 20.70 4.89 1.65
C ASN A 107 21.42 5.96 2.50
N GLY A 108 22.59 6.41 2.06
CA GLY A 108 23.37 7.40 2.81
C GLY A 108 22.60 8.67 3.16
N SER A 109 21.92 9.31 2.20
CA SER A 109 21.27 10.60 2.43
C SER A 109 20.01 10.51 3.30
N LEU A 110 19.27 9.41 3.22
CA LEU A 110 18.14 9.10 4.11
C LEU A 110 18.64 8.84 5.54
N CYS A 111 19.70 8.05 5.70
CA CYS A 111 20.30 7.80 7.01
C CYS A 111 20.84 9.09 7.64
N ASP A 112 21.49 9.96 6.86
CA ASP A 112 21.95 11.28 7.33
C ASP A 112 20.76 12.11 7.83
N ALA A 113 19.66 12.17 7.06
CA ALA A 113 18.47 12.92 7.43
C ALA A 113 17.79 12.41 8.70
N VAL A 114 17.74 11.08 8.89
CA VAL A 114 17.09 10.45 10.04
C VAL A 114 17.94 10.58 11.30
N THR A 115 19.23 10.26 11.20
CA THR A 115 20.15 10.25 12.35
C THR A 115 20.61 11.65 12.75
N GLY A 116 20.61 12.60 11.81
CA GLY A 116 21.24 13.92 11.96
C GLY A 116 22.78 13.87 11.91
N GLN A 117 23.34 12.74 11.45
CA GLN A 117 24.77 12.55 11.24
C GLN A 117 25.12 12.84 9.77
N ALA A 118 26.41 12.85 9.46
CA ALA A 118 26.91 12.96 8.09
C ALA A 118 27.71 11.71 7.73
N ARG A 119 27.82 11.43 6.43
CA ARG A 119 28.60 10.31 5.87
C ARG A 119 28.02 8.94 6.25
N SER A 120 26.70 8.84 6.38
CA SER A 120 26.04 7.56 6.64
C SER A 120 26.27 6.53 5.54
N GLN A 121 26.60 6.95 4.31
CA GLN A 121 26.99 6.03 3.25
C GLN A 121 28.27 5.25 3.62
N GLU A 122 29.30 5.92 4.14
CA GLU A 122 30.54 5.27 4.60
C GLU A 122 30.25 4.30 5.75
N MET A 123 29.32 4.65 6.64
CA MET A 123 28.86 3.76 7.72
C MET A 123 28.15 2.51 7.17
N LEU A 124 27.27 2.66 6.18
CA LEU A 124 26.58 1.52 5.55
C LEU A 124 27.58 0.57 4.87
N GLU A 125 28.58 1.11 4.17
CA GLU A 125 29.64 0.32 3.54
C GLU A 125 30.49 -0.44 4.58
N GLN A 126 30.81 0.19 5.71
CA GLN A 126 31.51 -0.48 6.82
C GLN A 126 30.66 -1.60 7.43
N LEU A 127 29.37 -1.37 7.63
CA LEU A 127 28.43 -2.38 8.14
C LEU A 127 28.28 -3.57 7.19
N GLU A 128 28.24 -3.31 5.88
CA GLU A 128 28.22 -4.36 4.84
C GLU A 128 29.51 -5.19 4.90
N GLN A 129 30.68 -4.54 4.91
CA GLN A 129 31.99 -5.24 4.97
C GLN A 129 32.16 -6.04 6.26
N ALA A 130 31.61 -5.54 7.38
CA ALA A 130 31.59 -6.25 8.66
C ALA A 130 30.53 -7.38 8.72
N ASN A 131 29.76 -7.60 7.65
CA ASN A 131 28.66 -8.56 7.57
C ASN A 131 27.60 -8.38 8.68
N LEU A 132 27.32 -7.13 9.07
CA LEU A 132 26.35 -6.80 10.13
C LEU A 132 24.91 -6.81 9.63
N PHE A 133 24.52 -7.92 9.00
CA PHE A 133 23.15 -8.21 8.54
C PHE A 133 22.54 -7.12 7.65
N LEU A 134 23.39 -6.42 6.90
CA LEU A 134 23.02 -5.43 5.90
C LEU A 134 23.10 -6.08 4.51
N ILE A 135 22.06 -5.92 3.71
CA ILE A 135 21.91 -6.57 2.40
C ILE A 135 21.76 -5.46 1.34
N PRO A 136 22.63 -5.39 0.32
CA PRO A 136 22.46 -4.45 -0.79
C PRO A 136 21.23 -4.81 -1.62
N LEU A 137 20.54 -3.80 -2.14
CA LEU A 137 19.31 -3.91 -2.95
C LEU A 137 19.53 -3.63 -4.42
N ASP A 138 20.68 -3.07 -4.77
CA ASP A 138 21.10 -2.72 -6.12
C ASP A 138 22.58 -3.05 -6.35
N ASP A 139 23.00 -3.12 -7.61
CA ASP A 139 24.37 -3.43 -8.00
C ASP A 139 25.31 -2.27 -7.67
N GLU A 140 24.79 -1.04 -7.71
CA GLU A 140 25.51 0.19 -7.37
C GLU A 140 25.69 0.39 -5.86
N ARG A 141 25.14 -0.49 -5.01
CA ARG A 141 25.20 -0.42 -3.54
C ARG A 141 24.78 0.95 -2.98
N SER A 142 23.77 1.53 -3.61
CA SER A 142 23.17 2.80 -3.20
C SER A 142 22.03 2.58 -2.22
N TRP A 143 21.34 1.44 -2.33
CA TRP A 143 20.27 1.05 -1.42
C TRP A 143 20.60 -0.24 -0.69
N TYR A 144 20.24 -0.27 0.58
CA TYR A 144 20.42 -1.40 1.47
C TYR A 144 19.12 -1.70 2.21
N ARG A 145 19.04 -2.89 2.80
CA ARG A 145 18.07 -3.22 3.84
C ARG A 145 18.76 -3.99 4.95
N TYR A 146 18.26 -3.85 6.18
CA TYR A 146 18.59 -4.81 7.21
C TYR A 146 17.88 -6.14 6.91
N HIS A 147 18.49 -7.23 7.36
CA HIS A 147 17.76 -8.48 7.48
C HIS A 147 16.59 -8.30 8.47
N HIS A 148 15.41 -8.80 8.11
CA HIS A 148 14.16 -8.58 8.84
C HIS A 148 14.23 -8.91 10.34
N LEU A 149 14.79 -10.07 10.73
CA LEU A 149 14.96 -10.42 12.15
C LEU A 149 15.88 -9.45 12.91
N PHE A 150 16.91 -8.92 12.24
CA PHE A 150 17.81 -7.94 12.82
C PHE A 150 17.13 -6.58 12.96
N ALA A 151 16.39 -6.15 11.94
CA ALA A 151 15.57 -4.94 12.00
C ALA A 151 14.56 -5.00 13.16
N ASP A 152 13.87 -6.12 13.35
CA ASP A 152 12.88 -6.28 14.42
C ASP A 152 13.54 -6.26 15.82
N ALA A 153 14.70 -6.89 15.97
CA ALA A 153 15.48 -6.83 17.21
C ALA A 153 15.94 -5.40 17.52
N LEU A 154 16.45 -4.67 16.52
CA LEU A 154 16.86 -3.27 16.65
C LEU A 154 15.67 -2.37 17.02
N ARG A 155 14.53 -2.52 16.35
CA ARG A 155 13.30 -1.75 16.64
C ARG A 155 12.79 -2.01 18.05
N PHE A 156 12.79 -3.27 18.47
CA PHE A 156 12.43 -3.63 19.84
C PHE A 156 13.35 -2.96 20.86
N ARG A 157 14.66 -3.00 20.62
CA ARG A 157 15.64 -2.38 21.53
C ARG A 157 15.56 -0.85 21.53
N LEU A 158 15.32 -0.24 20.37
CA LEU A 158 15.11 1.19 20.23
C LEU A 158 13.93 1.63 21.10
N ASN A 159 12.79 0.95 20.98
CA ASN A 159 11.59 1.26 21.77
C ASN A 159 11.80 1.09 23.29
N GLN A 160 12.59 0.11 23.73
CA GLN A 160 12.91 -0.07 25.14
C GLN A 160 13.87 0.99 25.69
N THR A 161 14.86 1.37 24.90
CA THR A 161 15.96 2.24 25.35
C THR A 161 15.59 3.71 25.23
N TYR A 162 14.85 4.08 24.17
CA TYR A 162 14.49 5.44 23.83
C TYR A 162 13.02 5.52 23.37
N PRO A 163 12.03 5.49 24.28
CA PRO A 163 10.61 5.40 23.92
C PRO A 163 10.11 6.53 23.01
N ASP A 164 10.65 7.75 23.14
CA ASP A 164 10.19 8.93 22.39
C ASP A 164 10.95 9.14 21.06
N LEU A 165 12.14 8.53 20.92
CA LEU A 165 13.01 8.73 19.76
C LEU A 165 12.42 8.19 18.45
N PRO A 166 11.74 7.01 18.39
CA PRO A 166 11.10 6.51 17.18
C PRO A 166 10.19 7.53 16.50
N LEU A 167 9.39 8.28 17.26
CA LEU A 167 8.45 9.27 16.70
C LEU A 167 9.22 10.35 15.92
N LEU A 168 10.28 10.89 16.51
CA LEU A 168 11.15 11.89 15.86
C LEU A 168 11.85 11.33 14.61
N LEU A 169 12.33 10.08 14.68
CA LEU A 169 12.98 9.43 13.54
C LEU A 169 12.01 9.24 12.37
N HIS A 170 10.77 8.82 12.66
CA HIS A 170 9.72 8.70 11.65
C HIS A 170 9.32 10.06 11.06
N GLN A 171 9.28 11.15 11.84
CA GLN A 171 9.05 12.50 11.31
C GLN A 171 10.13 12.92 10.31
N ARG A 172 11.41 12.69 10.64
CA ARG A 172 12.55 13.00 9.75
C ARG A 172 12.51 12.17 8.48
N ALA A 173 12.23 10.87 8.60
CA ALA A 173 12.09 9.98 7.45
C ALA A 173 10.94 10.44 6.54
N SER A 174 9.78 10.80 7.11
CA SER A 174 8.64 11.32 6.36
C SER A 174 9.01 12.57 5.54
N ALA A 175 9.75 13.52 6.13
CA ALA A 175 10.21 14.72 5.44
C ALA A 175 11.18 14.40 4.29
N TRP A 176 12.11 13.47 4.51
CA TRP A 176 13.05 13.07 3.46
C TRP A 176 12.35 12.38 2.29
N PHE A 177 11.41 11.46 2.57
CA PHE A 177 10.66 10.74 1.53
C PHE A 177 9.77 11.67 0.72
N GLU A 178 9.13 12.66 1.36
CA GLU A 178 8.36 13.71 0.66
C GLU A 178 9.26 14.47 -0.33
N ASN A 179 10.41 14.97 0.14
CA ASN A 179 11.37 15.71 -0.70
C ASN A 179 11.96 14.86 -1.84
N SER A 180 12.00 13.53 -1.66
CA SER A 180 12.49 12.59 -2.67
C SER A 180 11.40 12.10 -3.63
N GLY A 181 10.16 12.60 -3.50
CA GLY A 181 9.03 12.23 -4.37
C GLY A 181 8.42 10.85 -4.06
N LEU A 182 8.79 10.23 -2.94
CA LEU A 182 8.34 8.90 -2.51
C LEU A 182 7.17 9.05 -1.52
N MET A 183 6.03 9.51 -2.04
CA MET A 183 4.86 9.87 -1.23
C MET A 183 4.29 8.73 -0.38
N PRO A 184 4.15 7.48 -0.88
CA PRO A 184 3.64 6.38 -0.05
C PRO A 184 4.47 6.12 1.20
N GLU A 185 5.80 6.11 1.08
CA GLU A 185 6.72 5.98 2.21
C GLU A 185 6.61 7.19 3.15
N ALA A 186 6.52 8.41 2.61
CA ALA A 186 6.37 9.62 3.41
C ALA A 186 5.12 9.57 4.31
N ILE A 187 3.99 9.08 3.77
CA ILE A 187 2.72 8.91 4.49
C ILE A 187 2.84 7.82 5.57
N ASN A 188 3.40 6.66 5.23
CA ASN A 188 3.59 5.57 6.19
C ASN A 188 4.44 6.02 7.39
N HIS A 189 5.51 6.78 7.14
CA HIS A 189 6.33 7.34 8.21
C HIS A 189 5.60 8.43 9.00
N ALA A 190 4.78 9.29 8.39
CA ALA A 190 3.97 10.27 9.13
C ALA A 190 2.95 9.60 10.06
N LEU A 191 2.30 8.52 9.60
CA LEU A 191 1.38 7.72 10.41
C LEU A 191 2.10 7.02 11.57
N ALA A 192 3.27 6.42 11.31
CA ALA A 192 4.09 5.79 12.34
C ALA A 192 4.62 6.80 13.39
N ALA A 193 4.89 8.03 12.98
CA ALA A 193 5.20 9.15 13.87
C ALA A 193 3.99 9.68 14.67
N LYS A 194 2.78 9.19 14.41
CA LYS A 194 1.51 9.74 14.92
C LYS A 194 1.31 11.24 14.58
N ASP A 195 1.97 11.71 13.53
CA ASP A 195 1.78 13.04 12.97
C ASP A 195 0.64 13.00 11.96
N PHE A 196 -0.58 12.84 12.48
CA PHE A 196 -1.76 12.59 11.68
C PHE A 196 -2.14 13.79 10.80
N GLU A 197 -1.88 15.01 11.23
CA GLU A 197 -2.10 16.22 10.44
C GLU A 197 -1.17 16.27 9.22
N ARG A 198 0.10 15.91 9.40
CA ARG A 198 1.03 15.77 8.29
C ARG A 198 0.62 14.64 7.36
N ALA A 199 0.27 13.46 7.89
CA ALA A 199 -0.19 12.34 7.08
C ALA A 199 -1.41 12.73 6.22
N ALA A 200 -2.40 13.39 6.82
CA ALA A 200 -3.57 13.90 6.12
C ALA A 200 -3.20 14.87 4.99
N THR A 201 -2.29 15.81 5.26
CA THR A 201 -1.79 16.79 4.28
C THR A 201 -1.06 16.14 3.11
N LEU A 202 -0.28 15.08 3.36
CA LEU A 202 0.43 14.32 2.32
C LEU A 202 -0.52 13.45 1.47
N ILE A 203 -1.59 12.94 2.08
CA ILE A 203 -2.57 12.07 1.39
C ILE A 203 -3.40 12.89 0.39
N GLU A 204 -3.94 14.04 0.80
CA GLU A 204 -4.84 14.88 -0.02
C GLU A 204 -4.46 15.05 -1.51
N PRO A 205 -3.23 15.48 -1.86
CA PRO A 205 -2.87 15.74 -3.25
C PRO A 205 -2.78 14.49 -4.12
N ILE A 206 -2.49 13.32 -3.54
CA ILE A 206 -2.23 12.09 -4.29
C ILE A 206 -3.45 11.19 -4.44
N LEU A 207 -4.57 11.50 -3.76
CA LEU A 207 -5.78 10.66 -3.79
C LEU A 207 -6.27 10.43 -5.22
N TYR A 208 -6.48 11.49 -6.00
CA TYR A 208 -6.98 11.35 -7.38
C TYR A 208 -6.07 10.47 -8.25
N GLN A 209 -4.75 10.58 -8.11
CA GLN A 209 -3.79 9.75 -8.85
C GLN A 209 -3.80 8.29 -8.37
N LEU A 210 -3.87 8.03 -7.06
CA LEU A 210 -3.87 6.67 -6.55
C LEU A 210 -5.17 5.92 -6.87
N PHE A 211 -6.31 6.61 -6.88
CA PHE A 211 -7.58 6.03 -7.29
C PHE A 211 -7.58 5.63 -8.78
N SER A 212 -6.90 6.37 -9.66
CA SER A 212 -6.80 5.99 -11.08
C SER A 212 -5.89 4.77 -11.32
N HIS A 213 -5.00 4.45 -10.38
CA HIS A 213 -4.06 3.31 -10.46
C HIS A 213 -4.52 2.06 -9.70
N GLY A 214 -5.73 2.06 -9.14
CA GLY A 214 -6.31 0.88 -8.47
C GLY A 214 -5.77 0.58 -7.07
N THR A 215 -5.02 1.50 -6.45
CA THR A 215 -4.44 1.32 -5.11
C THR A 215 -5.43 1.70 -3.99
N HIS A 216 -6.70 1.32 -4.14
CA HIS A 216 -7.78 1.68 -3.21
C HIS A 216 -7.58 1.10 -1.80
N THR A 217 -6.95 -0.08 -1.70
CA THR A 217 -6.67 -0.75 -0.43
C THR A 217 -5.65 0.00 0.42
N THR A 218 -4.59 0.52 -0.22
CA THR A 218 -3.55 1.31 0.45
C THR A 218 -4.12 2.63 0.96
N VAL A 219 -4.89 3.33 0.12
CA VAL A 219 -5.56 4.58 0.52
C VAL A 219 -6.53 4.34 1.67
N ARG A 220 -7.33 3.26 1.61
CA ARG A 220 -8.21 2.87 2.71
C ARG A 220 -7.43 2.68 4.00
N HIS A 221 -6.32 1.93 3.94
CA HIS A 221 -5.48 1.68 5.11
C HIS A 221 -4.96 2.97 5.74
N TRP A 222 -4.50 3.93 4.93
CA TRP A 222 -4.06 5.23 5.44
C TRP A 222 -5.19 6.04 6.06
N LEU A 223 -6.34 6.13 5.40
CA LEU A 223 -7.49 6.88 5.92
C LEU A 223 -8.06 6.26 7.21
N GLN A 224 -8.02 4.93 7.33
CA GLN A 224 -8.41 4.21 8.56
C GLN A 224 -7.42 4.41 9.71
N ALA A 225 -6.16 4.72 9.42
CA ALA A 225 -5.15 4.99 10.43
C ALA A 225 -5.24 6.41 11.02
N LEU A 226 -5.96 7.33 10.34
CA LEU A 226 -6.18 8.68 10.84
C LEU A 226 -7.26 8.69 11.95
N PRO A 227 -7.04 9.44 13.05
CA PRO A 227 -8.09 9.71 14.04
C PRO A 227 -9.30 10.39 13.40
N GLU A 228 -10.49 10.12 13.92
CA GLU A 228 -11.74 10.70 13.42
C GLU A 228 -11.71 12.23 13.49
N GLU A 229 -11.05 12.81 14.49
CA GLU A 229 -10.92 14.25 14.71
C GLU A 229 -10.11 14.94 13.59
N VAL A 230 -9.17 14.24 12.98
CA VAL A 230 -8.35 14.73 11.86
C VAL A 230 -9.03 14.44 10.53
N LEU A 231 -9.62 13.26 10.39
CA LEU A 231 -10.27 12.84 9.15
C LEU A 231 -11.53 13.67 8.85
N PHE A 232 -12.42 13.85 9.84
CA PHE A 232 -13.71 14.51 9.65
C PHE A 232 -13.65 16.03 9.66
N THR A 233 -12.49 16.63 9.90
CA THR A 233 -12.25 18.07 9.70
C THR A 233 -11.80 18.39 8.28
N ARG A 234 -11.54 17.37 7.45
CA ARG A 234 -11.02 17.50 6.07
C ARG A 234 -12.02 16.91 5.05
N PRO A 235 -12.89 17.75 4.44
CA PRO A 235 -13.96 17.29 3.54
C PRO A 235 -13.47 16.47 2.34
N SER A 236 -12.32 16.84 1.77
CA SER A 236 -11.71 16.10 0.66
C SER A 236 -11.35 14.66 1.05
N LEU A 237 -10.75 14.47 2.24
CA LEU A 237 -10.44 13.13 2.74
C LEU A 237 -11.71 12.33 3.03
N CYS A 238 -12.75 12.98 3.54
CA CYS A 238 -14.04 12.35 3.80
C CYS A 238 -14.69 11.78 2.52
N LEU A 239 -14.72 12.56 1.43
CA LEU A 239 -15.24 12.08 0.15
C LEU A 239 -14.43 10.88 -0.37
N GLN A 240 -13.10 10.95 -0.28
CA GLN A 240 -12.22 9.88 -0.74
C GLN A 240 -12.33 8.63 0.13
N TYR A 241 -12.60 8.79 1.42
CA TYR A 241 -12.90 7.67 2.31
C TYR A 241 -14.21 6.98 1.95
N ALA A 242 -15.24 7.76 1.57
CA ALA A 242 -16.48 7.20 1.03
C ALA A 242 -16.24 6.41 -0.27
N TRP A 243 -15.43 6.95 -1.19
CA TRP A 243 -15.01 6.20 -2.38
C TRP A 243 -14.27 4.90 -2.04
N ALA A 244 -13.35 4.93 -1.07
CA ALA A 244 -12.62 3.73 -0.64
C ALA A 244 -13.56 2.61 -0.15
N PHE A 245 -14.61 2.95 0.62
CA PHE A 245 -15.65 2.00 1.04
C PHE A 245 -16.48 1.47 -0.14
N MET A 246 -16.78 2.32 -1.12
CA MET A 246 -17.52 1.92 -2.31
C MET A 246 -16.77 0.84 -3.10
N TYR A 247 -15.45 0.98 -3.31
CA TYR A 247 -14.68 -0.01 -4.09
C TYR A 247 -14.59 -1.40 -3.45
N VAL A 248 -14.75 -1.50 -2.13
CA VAL A 248 -14.76 -2.77 -1.38
C VAL A 248 -16.18 -3.29 -1.12
N GLY A 249 -17.22 -2.58 -1.58
CA GLY A 249 -18.63 -2.98 -1.44
C GLY A 249 -19.28 -2.64 -0.09
N GLU A 250 -18.63 -1.84 0.75
CA GLU A 250 -19.12 -1.46 2.08
C GLU A 250 -19.99 -0.19 2.02
N ILE A 251 -21.12 -0.25 1.30
CA ILE A 251 -21.95 0.92 0.94
C ILE A 251 -22.46 1.70 2.16
N VAL A 252 -22.81 1.01 3.25
CA VAL A 252 -23.32 1.64 4.47
C VAL A 252 -22.25 2.54 5.12
N SER A 253 -20.98 2.12 5.07
CA SER A 253 -19.86 2.85 5.66
C SER A 253 -19.55 4.16 4.91
N CYS A 254 -20.03 4.32 3.67
CA CYS A 254 -19.87 5.54 2.88
C CYS A 254 -20.66 6.74 3.42
N GLN A 255 -21.76 6.50 4.15
CA GLN A 255 -22.74 7.53 4.45
C GLN A 255 -22.18 8.65 5.34
N ARG A 256 -21.57 8.30 6.48
CA ARG A 256 -21.06 9.30 7.44
C ARG A 256 -19.98 10.21 6.83
N PRO A 257 -18.92 9.69 6.17
CA PRO A 257 -17.93 10.55 5.51
C PRO A 257 -18.54 11.42 4.42
N LEU A 258 -19.45 10.89 3.61
CA LEU A 258 -20.11 11.66 2.55
C LEU A 258 -20.93 12.83 3.11
N GLU A 259 -21.71 12.60 4.16
CA GLU A 259 -22.52 13.65 4.80
C GLU A 259 -21.66 14.77 5.40
N VAL A 260 -20.52 14.42 6.02
CA VAL A 260 -19.58 15.41 6.56
C VAL A 260 -19.01 16.28 5.43
N ALA A 261 -18.56 15.65 4.35
CA ALA A 261 -18.02 16.36 3.19
C ALA A 261 -19.08 17.28 2.56
N GLU A 262 -20.29 16.78 2.34
CA GLU A 262 -21.40 17.55 1.75
C GLU A 262 -21.75 18.78 2.60
N ARG A 263 -21.89 18.61 3.92
CA ARG A 263 -22.24 19.72 4.81
C ARG A 263 -21.17 20.81 4.81
N ALA A 264 -19.90 20.43 4.85
CA ALA A 264 -18.78 21.37 4.83
C ALA A 264 -18.76 22.17 3.52
N TRP A 265 -18.81 21.50 2.36
CA TRP A 265 -18.79 22.19 1.07
C TRP A 265 -20.05 23.01 0.79
N ARG A 266 -21.19 22.60 1.33
CA ARG A 266 -22.41 23.41 1.29
C ARG A 266 -22.26 24.70 2.10
N ALA A 267 -21.63 24.63 3.28
CA ALA A 267 -21.35 25.81 4.10
C ALA A 267 -20.30 26.74 3.46
N GLU A 268 -19.31 26.18 2.78
CA GLU A 268 -18.28 26.93 2.04
C GLU A 268 -18.78 27.50 0.70
N GLY A 269 -19.95 27.06 0.21
CA GLY A 269 -20.44 27.42 -1.13
C GLY A 269 -19.62 26.80 -2.27
N ASN A 270 -18.92 25.69 -2.01
CA ASN A 270 -18.07 25.02 -2.99
C ASN A 270 -18.90 24.15 -3.94
N LEU A 271 -19.49 24.80 -4.94
CA LEU A 271 -20.41 24.15 -5.88
C LEU A 271 -19.76 22.97 -6.63
N ASN A 272 -18.50 23.12 -7.07
CA ASN A 272 -17.83 22.04 -7.81
C ASN A 272 -17.73 20.76 -7.00
N ARG A 273 -17.33 20.86 -5.73
CA ARG A 273 -17.25 19.71 -4.81
C ARG A 273 -18.61 19.10 -4.49
N LEU A 274 -19.67 19.92 -4.40
CA LEU A 274 -21.04 19.41 -4.28
C LEU A 274 -21.47 18.63 -5.53
N GLY A 275 -21.03 19.04 -6.70
CA GLY A 275 -21.19 18.25 -7.93
C GLY A 275 -20.59 16.85 -7.81
N GLU A 276 -19.37 16.74 -7.26
CA GLU A 276 -18.72 15.44 -7.01
C GLU A 276 -19.49 14.56 -6.01
N VAL A 277 -20.06 15.16 -4.96
CA VAL A 277 -20.93 14.47 -4.00
C VAL A 277 -22.16 13.88 -4.71
N TYR A 278 -22.82 14.65 -5.58
CA TYR A 278 -23.98 14.15 -6.33
C TYR A 278 -23.61 13.05 -7.32
N ILE A 279 -22.43 13.10 -7.93
CA ILE A 279 -21.91 11.98 -8.75
C ILE A 279 -21.74 10.71 -7.91
N PHE A 280 -21.19 10.84 -6.70
CA PHE A 280 -21.05 9.72 -5.80
C PHE A 280 -22.42 9.16 -5.37
N GLN A 281 -23.38 10.02 -5.01
CA GLN A 281 -24.75 9.61 -4.67
C GLN A 281 -25.46 8.92 -5.84
N SER A 282 -25.23 9.40 -7.07
CA SER A 282 -25.73 8.73 -8.28
C SER A 282 -25.18 7.31 -8.43
N ASN A 283 -23.88 7.11 -8.17
CA ASN A 283 -23.27 5.78 -8.20
C ASN A 283 -23.87 4.85 -7.13
N ILE A 284 -23.99 5.32 -5.87
CA ILE A 284 -24.59 4.54 -4.79
C ILE A 284 -26.01 4.12 -5.15
N ALA A 285 -26.83 5.03 -5.66
CA ALA A 285 -28.20 4.73 -6.05
C ALA A 285 -28.27 3.66 -7.16
N LEU A 286 -27.36 3.70 -8.15
CA LEU A 286 -27.26 2.63 -9.16
C LEU A 286 -26.90 1.28 -8.55
N VAL A 287 -25.94 1.25 -7.63
CA VAL A 287 -25.53 0.00 -6.98
C VAL A 287 -26.66 -0.57 -6.12
N GLN A 288 -27.48 0.29 -5.51
CA GLN A 288 -28.69 -0.08 -4.79
C GLN A 288 -29.88 -0.45 -5.69
N GLY A 289 -29.74 -0.30 -7.01
CA GLY A 289 -30.80 -0.59 -7.98
C GLY A 289 -31.86 0.51 -8.13
N ASP A 290 -31.68 1.68 -7.51
CA ASP A 290 -32.59 2.82 -7.62
C ASP A 290 -32.18 3.73 -8.78
N ALA A 291 -32.54 3.30 -9.99
CA ALA A 291 -32.23 4.02 -11.22
C ALA A 291 -32.89 5.41 -11.32
N MET A 292 -34.03 5.62 -10.64
CA MET A 292 -34.69 6.93 -10.59
C MET A 292 -33.84 7.93 -9.80
N ARG A 293 -33.48 7.58 -8.55
CA ARG A 293 -32.63 8.45 -7.73
C ARG A 293 -31.26 8.67 -8.35
N ALA A 294 -30.68 7.64 -8.97
CA ALA A 294 -29.41 7.76 -9.66
C ALA A 294 -29.44 8.85 -10.75
N ARG A 295 -30.49 8.87 -11.57
CA ARG A 295 -30.69 9.90 -12.60
C ARG A 295 -30.88 11.28 -11.98
N ASP A 296 -31.70 11.39 -10.95
CA ASP A 296 -32.02 12.67 -10.31
C ASP A 296 -30.76 13.29 -9.69
N TYR A 297 -29.89 12.49 -9.06
CA TYR A 297 -28.59 12.95 -8.56
C TYR A 297 -27.64 13.35 -9.68
N ALA A 298 -27.55 12.56 -10.76
CA ALA A 298 -26.69 12.91 -11.89
C ALA A 298 -27.10 14.25 -12.54
N GLN A 299 -28.41 14.49 -12.69
CA GLN A 299 -28.93 15.75 -13.21
C GLN A 299 -28.63 16.94 -12.30
N GLN A 300 -28.64 16.74 -10.97
CA GLN A 300 -28.23 17.77 -10.00
C GLN A 300 -26.72 18.04 -10.05
N ALA A 301 -25.90 17.03 -10.37
CA ALA A 301 -24.45 17.17 -10.45
C ALA A 301 -23.99 18.03 -11.64
N LEU A 302 -24.56 17.81 -12.83
CA LEU A 302 -24.09 18.42 -14.07
C LEU A 302 -23.89 19.95 -14.03
N PRO A 303 -24.86 20.77 -13.55
CA PRO A 303 -24.68 22.22 -13.52
C PRO A 303 -23.63 22.69 -12.50
N LEU A 304 -23.21 21.82 -11.58
CA LEU A 304 -22.25 22.14 -10.53
C LEU A 304 -20.81 21.76 -10.91
N LEU A 305 -20.65 20.78 -11.80
CA LEU A 305 -19.33 20.29 -12.22
C LEU A 305 -18.63 21.24 -13.20
N SER A 306 -17.38 21.58 -12.87
CA SER A 306 -16.48 22.32 -13.76
C SER A 306 -16.33 21.62 -15.12
N GLU A 307 -16.16 22.40 -16.19
CA GLU A 307 -15.84 21.85 -17.53
C GLU A 307 -14.50 21.12 -17.57
N HIS A 308 -13.58 21.48 -16.67
CA HIS A 308 -12.26 20.88 -16.56
C HIS A 308 -12.25 19.60 -15.69
N ASP A 309 -13.34 19.30 -15.00
CA ASP A 309 -13.47 18.05 -14.21
C ASP A 309 -13.94 16.90 -15.11
N LEU A 310 -13.02 16.44 -15.94
CA LEU A 310 -13.31 15.45 -16.98
C LEU A 310 -13.70 14.09 -16.38
N ILE A 311 -13.14 13.73 -15.22
CA ILE A 311 -13.43 12.45 -14.55
C ILE A 311 -14.89 12.44 -14.10
N ASN A 312 -15.33 13.44 -13.35
CA ASN A 312 -16.69 13.46 -12.84
C ASN A 312 -17.73 13.69 -13.95
N ARG A 313 -17.36 14.36 -15.04
CA ARG A 313 -18.20 14.44 -16.25
C ARG A 313 -18.32 13.11 -17.00
N CYS A 314 -17.26 12.30 -17.04
CA CYS A 314 -17.35 10.93 -17.56
C CYS A 314 -18.25 10.06 -16.68
N ASN A 315 -18.13 10.19 -15.35
CA ASN A 315 -18.98 9.50 -14.38
C ASN A 315 -20.45 9.90 -14.54
N TYR A 316 -20.74 11.20 -14.71
CA TYR A 316 -22.07 11.71 -15.01
C TYR A 316 -22.70 11.01 -16.23
N ALA A 317 -21.98 10.98 -17.37
CA ALA A 317 -22.47 10.36 -18.59
C ALA A 317 -22.74 8.86 -18.40
N THR A 318 -21.83 8.18 -17.70
CA THR A 318 -21.94 6.74 -17.39
C THR A 318 -23.17 6.45 -16.54
N TYR A 319 -23.35 7.16 -15.43
CA TYR A 319 -24.42 6.88 -14.48
C TYR A 319 -25.79 7.31 -15.02
N THR A 320 -25.85 8.42 -15.74
CA THR A 320 -27.07 8.87 -16.42
C THR A 320 -27.53 7.84 -17.45
N GLY A 321 -26.63 7.40 -18.34
CA GLY A 321 -27.02 6.42 -19.36
C GLY A 321 -27.33 5.03 -18.80
N ALA A 322 -26.65 4.59 -17.73
CA ALA A 322 -27.03 3.38 -17.00
C ALA A 322 -28.43 3.49 -16.38
N SER A 323 -28.77 4.65 -15.81
CA SER A 323 -30.08 4.91 -15.22
C SER A 323 -31.20 4.84 -16.27
N TYR A 324 -31.03 5.50 -17.42
CA TYR A 324 -32.01 5.45 -18.52
C TYR A 324 -32.24 4.03 -19.04
N LEU A 325 -31.16 3.24 -19.19
CA LEU A 325 -31.27 1.85 -19.60
C LEU A 325 -32.12 1.03 -18.63
N LEU A 326 -31.84 1.15 -17.33
CA LEU A 326 -32.55 0.40 -16.29
C LEU A 326 -34.03 0.79 -16.20
N LEU A 327 -34.36 2.05 -16.53
CA LEU A 327 -35.74 2.53 -16.57
C LEU A 327 -36.47 2.18 -17.88
N GLY A 328 -35.79 1.60 -18.86
CA GLY A 328 -36.36 1.30 -20.18
C GLY A 328 -36.73 2.54 -20.99
N ASP A 329 -36.22 3.71 -20.61
CA ASP A 329 -36.51 4.97 -21.26
C ASP A 329 -35.45 5.26 -22.32
N THR A 330 -35.78 4.96 -23.58
CA THR A 330 -34.90 5.22 -24.74
C THR A 330 -34.91 6.67 -25.19
N ARG A 331 -35.70 7.54 -24.54
CA ARG A 331 -35.82 8.96 -24.87
C ARG A 331 -34.84 9.81 -24.07
N CYS A 332 -33.57 9.42 -24.05
CA CYS A 332 -32.54 10.34 -23.57
C CYS A 332 -32.57 11.58 -24.49
N LYS A 333 -33.20 12.66 -24.02
CA LYS A 333 -33.33 13.92 -24.75
C LYS A 333 -32.01 14.68 -24.84
N ASP A 334 -31.02 14.26 -24.06
CA ASP A 334 -29.69 14.84 -24.07
C ASP A 334 -28.84 14.10 -25.12
N ASP A 335 -28.76 14.69 -26.33
CA ASP A 335 -27.74 14.40 -27.35
C ASP A 335 -26.30 14.38 -26.78
N ALA A 336 -26.10 14.85 -25.54
CA ALA A 336 -24.85 14.86 -24.79
C ALA A 336 -24.35 13.46 -24.37
N VAL A 337 -25.22 12.46 -24.21
CA VAL A 337 -24.83 11.12 -23.72
C VAL A 337 -24.05 10.29 -24.77
N ALA A 338 -24.09 10.71 -26.04
CA ALA A 338 -23.37 10.08 -27.15
C ALA A 338 -21.98 10.70 -27.43
N ARG A 339 -21.60 11.81 -26.79
CA ARG A 339 -20.33 12.53 -27.05
C ARG A 339 -19.51 12.72 -25.77
N VAL A 340 -18.91 11.64 -25.27
CA VAL A 340 -17.68 11.79 -24.50
C VAL A 340 -16.52 11.56 -25.47
N LEU A 341 -16.05 12.68 -26.02
CA LEU A 341 -14.79 12.81 -26.75
C LEU A 341 -13.69 12.16 -25.91
N GLY A 342 -12.79 11.41 -26.57
CA GLY A 342 -11.64 10.81 -25.90
C GLY A 342 -10.91 11.86 -25.06
N VAL A 343 -11.04 11.72 -23.74
CA VAL A 343 -10.27 12.51 -22.80
C VAL A 343 -8.93 11.81 -22.66
N GLU A 344 -7.89 12.44 -23.17
CA GLU A 344 -6.50 12.07 -22.88
C GLU A 344 -6.09 12.88 -21.64
N ALA A 345 -6.03 12.22 -20.49
CA ALA A 345 -5.49 12.78 -19.25
C ALA A 345 -4.52 11.75 -18.68
N ASP A 346 -3.26 12.16 -18.48
CA ASP A 346 -2.20 11.35 -17.87
C ASP A 346 -2.02 9.94 -18.45
N GLY A 347 -2.12 9.80 -19.78
CA GLY A 347 -1.94 8.52 -20.48
C GLY A 347 -3.14 7.58 -20.44
N PHE A 348 -4.30 8.01 -19.92
CA PHE A 348 -5.55 7.24 -19.93
C PHE A 348 -6.56 7.84 -20.91
N MET A 349 -7.21 6.99 -21.70
CA MET A 349 -8.25 7.37 -22.66
C MET A 349 -9.60 6.75 -22.24
N TYR A 350 -10.53 7.59 -21.78
CA TYR A 350 -11.87 7.14 -21.36
C TYR A 350 -12.85 7.29 -22.53
N LEU A 351 -13.44 6.19 -23.00
CA LEU A 351 -14.46 6.18 -24.05
C LEU A 351 -15.76 5.54 -23.52
N VAL A 352 -16.74 6.36 -23.18
CA VAL A 352 -18.08 5.90 -22.80
C VAL A 352 -19.02 6.19 -23.97
N VAL A 353 -19.44 5.14 -24.69
CA VAL A 353 -20.43 5.24 -25.77
C VAL A 353 -21.73 4.61 -25.30
N ILE A 354 -22.76 5.43 -25.15
CA ILE A 354 -24.11 4.98 -24.83
C ILE A 354 -24.96 5.35 -26.04
N SER A 355 -25.41 4.33 -26.80
CA SER A 355 -26.22 4.54 -28.01
C SER A 355 -27.68 4.13 -27.76
N THR A 356 -28.59 4.82 -28.43
CA THR A 356 -30.04 4.58 -28.40
C THR A 356 -30.48 3.20 -28.94
N ASN A 357 -29.59 2.46 -29.61
CA ASN A 357 -29.87 1.14 -30.20
C ASN A 357 -29.22 -0.03 -29.46
N GLY A 358 -28.74 0.18 -28.24
CA GLY A 358 -28.09 -0.85 -27.43
C GLY A 358 -26.79 -0.37 -26.82
N VAL A 359 -26.45 -0.99 -25.70
CA VAL A 359 -25.32 -0.60 -24.86
C VAL A 359 -24.03 -1.27 -25.34
N MET A 360 -23.03 -0.46 -25.64
CA MET A 360 -21.64 -0.91 -25.77
C MET A 360 -20.75 -0.09 -24.84
N VAL A 361 -20.69 -0.47 -23.56
CA VAL A 361 -19.69 0.10 -22.64
C VAL A 361 -18.33 -0.54 -22.94
N ARG A 362 -17.39 0.22 -23.50
CA ARG A 362 -16.01 -0.21 -23.71
C ARG A 362 -15.07 0.55 -22.78
N PHE A 363 -14.62 -0.11 -21.73
CA PHE A 363 -13.44 0.34 -20.99
C PHE A 363 -12.19 -0.08 -21.79
N LYS A 364 -11.39 0.88 -22.27
CA LYS A 364 -10.08 0.57 -22.84
C LYS A 364 -9.01 1.30 -22.03
N LEU A 365 -8.26 0.55 -21.23
CA LEU A 365 -6.98 1.00 -20.71
C LEU A 365 -6.00 0.95 -21.90
N ILE A 366 -5.68 2.09 -22.50
CA ILE A 366 -4.64 2.15 -23.54
C ILE A 366 -3.34 2.53 -22.86
N HIS A 367 -2.52 1.55 -22.51
CA HIS A 367 -1.10 1.83 -22.30
C HIS A 367 -0.44 1.87 -23.68
N ASP A 368 0.11 3.04 -24.01
CA ASP A 368 1.08 3.28 -25.09
C ASP A 368 0.61 2.93 -26.53
N LEU A 369 0.33 3.96 -27.32
CA LEU A 369 0.03 3.86 -28.75
C LEU A 369 1.28 4.04 -29.62
N SER A 370 2.43 3.53 -29.20
CA SER A 370 3.58 3.37 -30.07
C SER A 370 3.80 1.88 -30.40
N SER A 371 3.33 1.50 -31.59
CA SER A 371 3.57 0.23 -32.30
C SER A 371 2.82 -1.04 -31.83
N ASP A 372 1.87 -1.51 -32.63
CA ASP A 372 1.88 -2.87 -33.24
C ASP A 372 0.47 -3.30 -33.73
N ARG A 373 0.39 -3.83 -34.96
CA ARG A 373 -0.82 -4.28 -35.68
C ARG A 373 -1.46 -5.54 -35.08
N ARG A 374 -0.93 -6.10 -33.98
CA ARG A 374 -1.46 -7.29 -33.30
C ARG A 374 -2.70 -7.05 -32.43
N THR A 375 -3.11 -5.79 -32.26
CA THR A 375 -4.29 -5.38 -31.47
C THR A 375 -5.64 -5.88 -32.02
N GLN A 376 -5.68 -6.58 -33.16
CA GLN A 376 -6.91 -7.12 -33.75
C GLN A 376 -7.37 -8.49 -33.19
N CYS A 377 -6.51 -9.27 -32.51
CA CYS A 377 -6.90 -10.60 -31.99
C CYS A 377 -7.38 -10.63 -30.53
N VAL A 378 -7.18 -9.58 -29.74
CA VAL A 378 -7.61 -9.53 -28.32
C VAL A 378 -9.08 -9.10 -28.14
N TRP A 379 -9.74 -8.71 -29.23
CA TRP A 379 -11.12 -8.19 -29.28
C TRP A 379 -12.22 -9.17 -28.83
N THR A 380 -11.93 -10.47 -28.77
CA THR A 380 -12.95 -11.51 -28.54
C THR A 380 -12.93 -12.08 -27.12
N ALA A 381 -11.80 -12.02 -26.40
CA ALA A 381 -11.66 -12.61 -25.06
C ALA A 381 -12.13 -11.68 -23.91
N VAL A 382 -12.03 -10.35 -24.09
CA VAL A 382 -12.40 -9.35 -23.06
C VAL A 382 -13.91 -9.05 -23.03
N LYS A 383 -14.64 -9.40 -24.10
CA LYS A 383 -16.12 -9.37 -24.15
C LYS A 383 -16.78 -10.19 -23.03
N THR A 384 -16.07 -11.17 -22.47
CA THR A 384 -16.68 -12.20 -21.63
C THR A 384 -16.46 -11.92 -20.14
N HIS A 385 -15.39 -11.25 -19.70
CA HIS A 385 -15.08 -11.17 -18.25
C HIS A 385 -15.68 -9.96 -17.51
N VAL A 386 -15.72 -8.77 -18.13
CA VAL A 386 -16.27 -7.55 -17.47
C VAL A 386 -17.79 -7.53 -17.50
N THR A 387 -18.38 -7.98 -18.62
CA THR A 387 -19.83 -8.15 -18.76
C THR A 387 -20.35 -9.25 -17.82
N ILE A 388 -19.59 -10.34 -17.62
CA ILE A 388 -20.00 -11.39 -16.68
C ILE A 388 -19.93 -10.91 -15.23
N ARG A 389 -18.89 -10.20 -14.76
CA ARG A 389 -18.79 -9.86 -13.32
C ARG A 389 -19.85 -8.86 -12.84
N MET A 390 -20.23 -7.88 -13.67
CA MET A 390 -21.34 -6.97 -13.36
C MET A 390 -22.70 -7.67 -13.48
N LEU A 391 -22.93 -8.50 -14.50
CA LEU A 391 -24.17 -9.28 -14.61
C LEU A 391 -24.28 -10.39 -13.54
N HIS A 392 -23.17 -10.97 -13.06
CA HIS A 392 -23.17 -12.05 -12.07
C HIS A 392 -23.55 -11.55 -10.67
N ASN A 393 -23.16 -10.32 -10.31
CA ASN A 393 -23.58 -9.70 -9.06
C ASN A 393 -25.04 -9.22 -9.11
N VAL A 394 -25.49 -8.70 -10.25
CA VAL A 394 -26.90 -8.34 -10.48
C VAL A 394 -27.81 -9.57 -10.51
N THR A 395 -27.38 -10.68 -11.13
CA THR A 395 -28.19 -11.92 -11.20
C THR A 395 -28.20 -12.73 -9.90
N LYS A 396 -27.14 -12.69 -9.07
CA LYS A 396 -27.17 -13.29 -7.72
C LYS A 396 -28.14 -12.59 -6.78
N PHE A 397 -28.27 -11.26 -6.89
CA PHE A 397 -29.23 -10.49 -6.09
C PHE A 397 -30.69 -10.83 -6.44
N TRP A 398 -30.97 -11.18 -7.71
CA TRP A 398 -32.31 -11.53 -8.19
C TRP A 398 -32.74 -13.00 -8.01
N ARG A 399 -31.83 -13.93 -7.69
CA ARG A 399 -32.16 -15.35 -7.47
C ARG A 399 -32.39 -15.74 -5.99
N GLY A 400 -32.27 -14.79 -5.07
CA GLY A 400 -32.44 -15.00 -3.63
C GLY A 400 -33.61 -14.25 -2.99
N SER A 401 -34.52 -13.66 -3.79
CA SER A 401 -35.73 -12.97 -3.33
C SER A 401 -36.98 -13.66 -3.83
#